data_AF-A0A1G4KA69-F1
#
_entry.id   AF-A0A1G4KA69-F1
#
_cell.length_a   1.000
_cell.length_b   1.000
_cell.length_c   1.000
_cell.angle_alpha   90.00
_cell.angle_beta   90.00
_cell.angle_gamma   90.00
#
_symmetry.space_group_name_H-M   'P 1'
#
loop_
_entity.id
_entity.type
_entity.pdbx_description
1 polymer ?
#
loop_
_entity_poly.entity_id
_entity_poly.type
_entity_poly.pdbx_seq_one_letter_code
_entity_poly.pdbx_strand_id
1 'polypeptide(L)'
;MRPAEEKFYFYYFLVHIPITTFIDASVVLPGNLQFSKDLVAWHIKNNNDFLLYEKPLWLKAFVLVELLFQLPGFFWFVIKFKEVWRLRNHDSKETKALLKSTENTLTKWLHVYGWNASATTFICLITVWLRGYYPFGDFLPMPHKAKFKLISLYIPYLLIPLRLLFV
;
A
#
# COMPACT_ATOMS: atom_id res chain seq x y z
N MET A 1 -2.54 19.60 -2.62
CA MET A 1 -3.16 18.58 -3.48
C MET A 1 -4.28 19.17 -4.36
N ARG A 2 -4.36 18.80 -5.64
CA ARG A 2 -5.43 19.27 -6.56
C ARG A 2 -6.73 18.45 -6.36
N PRO A 3 -7.93 18.97 -6.70
CA PRO A 3 -9.19 18.24 -6.51
C PRO A 3 -9.27 16.87 -7.19
N ALA A 4 -8.64 16.72 -8.37
CA ALA A 4 -8.56 15.43 -9.05
C ALA A 4 -7.67 14.41 -8.29
N GLU A 5 -6.57 14.89 -7.70
CA GLU A 5 -5.67 14.06 -6.89
C GLU A 5 -6.34 13.64 -5.58
N GLU A 6 -7.10 14.54 -4.94
CA GLU A 6 -7.91 14.20 -3.76
C GLU A 6 -8.88 13.05 -4.04
N LYS A 7 -9.60 13.12 -5.17
CA LYS A 7 -10.52 12.04 -5.59
C LYS A 7 -9.78 10.74 -5.87
N PHE A 8 -8.65 10.81 -6.59
CA PHE A 8 -7.82 9.63 -6.86
C PHE A 8 -7.38 8.96 -5.55
N TYR A 9 -6.81 9.73 -4.62
CA TYR A 9 -6.32 9.17 -3.35
C TYR A 9 -7.44 8.70 -2.43
N PHE A 10 -8.61 9.32 -2.47
CA PHE A 10 -9.80 8.81 -1.79
C PHE A 10 -10.14 7.38 -2.24
N TYR A 11 -10.25 7.15 -3.56
CA TYR A 11 -10.54 5.81 -4.07
C TYR A 11 -9.40 4.84 -3.87
N TYR A 12 -8.15 5.32 -3.98
CA TYR A 12 -6.96 4.55 -3.64
C TYR A 12 -7.07 3.98 -2.22
N PHE A 13 -7.28 4.81 -1.20
CA PHE A 13 -7.40 4.33 0.18
C PHE A 13 -8.63 3.44 0.39
N LEU A 14 -9.74 3.76 -0.27
CA LEU A 14 -10.96 2.95 -0.18
C LEU A 14 -10.74 1.52 -0.70
N VAL A 15 -10.01 1.36 -1.81
CA VAL A 15 -9.67 0.06 -2.40
C VAL A 15 -8.59 -0.66 -1.58
N HIS A 16 -7.69 0.07 -0.92
CA HIS A 16 -6.67 -0.54 -0.07
C HIS A 16 -7.26 -1.19 1.18
N ILE A 17 -8.39 -0.73 1.70
CA ILE A 17 -9.04 -1.35 2.87
C ILE A 17 -9.31 -2.85 2.67
N PRO A 18 -10.07 -3.29 1.63
CA PRO A 18 -10.29 -4.71 1.40
C PRO A 18 -9.03 -5.44 0.93
N ILE A 19 -8.14 -4.80 0.16
CA ILE A 19 -6.88 -5.42 -0.26
C ILE A 19 -6.02 -5.77 0.96
N THR A 20 -5.81 -4.83 1.87
CA THR A 20 -5.00 -5.06 3.06
C THR A 20 -5.65 -6.04 4.02
N THR A 21 -6.98 -5.97 4.17
CA THR A 21 -7.72 -6.88 5.05
C THR A 21 -7.69 -8.32 4.55
N PHE A 22 -7.83 -8.56 3.24
CA PHE A 22 -7.98 -9.91 2.70
C PHE A 22 -6.69 -10.44 2.06
N ILE A 23 -5.95 -9.63 1.33
CA ILE A 23 -4.74 -10.04 0.58
C ILE A 23 -3.50 -9.88 1.46
N ASP A 24 -3.19 -8.67 1.93
CA ASP A 24 -1.92 -8.43 2.63
C ASP A 24 -1.89 -9.17 3.97
N ALA A 25 -3.02 -9.22 4.68
CA ALA A 25 -3.15 -10.03 5.90
C ALA A 25 -2.76 -11.50 5.75
N SER A 26 -2.82 -12.07 4.53
CA SER A 26 -2.39 -13.46 4.26
C SER A 26 -0.89 -13.70 4.48
N VAL A 27 -0.09 -12.64 4.55
CA VAL A 27 1.35 -12.73 4.85
C VAL A 27 1.59 -13.09 6.33
N VAL A 28 0.71 -12.63 7.22
CA VAL A 28 0.85 -12.82 8.68
C VAL A 28 -0.13 -13.84 9.26
N LEU A 29 -1.32 -13.97 8.68
CA LEU A 29 -2.34 -14.86 9.19
C LEU A 29 -2.01 -16.34 8.91
N PRO A 30 -2.39 -17.27 9.81
CA PRO A 30 -2.31 -18.70 9.54
C PRO A 30 -3.33 -19.10 8.46
N GLY A 31 -3.04 -20.17 7.70
CA GLY A 31 -3.80 -20.55 6.51
C GLY A 31 -5.30 -20.81 6.71
N ASN A 32 -5.71 -21.20 7.92
CA ASN A 32 -7.12 -21.41 8.28
C ASN A 32 -7.92 -20.10 8.39
N LEU A 33 -7.26 -18.96 8.59
CA LEU A 33 -7.88 -17.64 8.69
C LEU A 33 -7.76 -16.83 7.39
N GLN A 34 -7.13 -17.39 6.35
CA GLN A 34 -6.93 -16.72 5.07
C GLN A 34 -8.11 -16.93 4.13
N PHE A 35 -8.98 -15.92 4.02
CA PHE A 35 -10.11 -15.94 3.08
C PHE A 35 -9.67 -15.90 1.61
N SER A 36 -8.51 -15.31 1.31
CA SER A 36 -8.00 -15.10 -0.05
C SER A 36 -6.91 -16.09 -0.48
N LYS A 37 -6.71 -17.18 0.27
CA LYS A 37 -5.58 -18.11 0.10
C LYS A 37 -5.39 -18.58 -1.35
N ASP A 38 -6.48 -18.87 -2.06
CA ASP A 38 -6.43 -19.40 -3.43
C ASP A 38 -6.04 -18.32 -4.43
N LEU A 39 -6.50 -17.08 -4.22
CA LEU A 39 -6.11 -15.92 -5.02
C LEU A 39 -4.64 -15.58 -4.82
N VAL A 40 -4.16 -15.61 -3.57
CA VAL A 40 -2.75 -15.39 -3.24
C VAL A 40 -1.88 -16.50 -3.84
N ALA A 41 -2.28 -17.77 -3.72
CA ALA A 41 -1.58 -18.89 -4.33
C ALA A 41 -1.51 -18.77 -5.86
N TRP A 42 -2.62 -18.37 -6.50
CA TRP A 42 -2.65 -18.08 -7.93
C TRP A 42 -1.68 -16.96 -8.31
N HIS A 43 -1.67 -15.85 -7.56
CA HIS A 43 -0.77 -14.72 -7.80
C HIS A 43 0.70 -15.14 -7.68
N ILE A 44 1.05 -15.87 -6.63
CA ILE A 44 2.41 -16.39 -6.42
C ILE A 44 2.83 -17.27 -7.60
N LYS A 45 1.96 -18.19 -8.03
CA LYS A 45 2.24 -19.10 -9.14
C LYS A 45 2.39 -18.38 -10.48
N ASN A 46 1.50 -17.43 -10.79
CA ASN A 46 1.51 -16.73 -12.08
C ASN A 46 2.71 -15.77 -12.22
N ASN A 47 3.14 -15.18 -11.10
CA ASN A 47 4.16 -14.15 -11.08
C ASN A 47 5.52 -14.63 -10.57
N ASN A 48 5.62 -15.89 -10.11
CA ASN A 48 6.80 -16.43 -9.43
C ASN A 48 7.21 -15.56 -8.22
N ASP A 49 6.21 -15.11 -7.47
CA ASP A 49 6.41 -14.15 -6.38
C ASP A 49 7.03 -14.84 -5.15
N PHE A 50 8.36 -14.94 -5.15
CA PHE A 50 9.08 -15.62 -4.08
C PHE A 50 8.96 -14.90 -2.73
N LEU A 51 8.72 -13.58 -2.71
CA LEU A 51 8.55 -12.81 -1.47
C LEU A 51 7.29 -13.26 -0.73
N LEU A 52 6.18 -13.39 -1.47
CA LEU A 52 4.93 -13.90 -0.93
C LEU A 52 4.93 -15.41 -0.70
N TYR A 53 5.85 -16.16 -1.33
CA TYR A 53 6.09 -17.58 -1.06
C TYR A 53 6.83 -17.79 0.28
N GLU A 54 8.02 -17.19 0.46
CA GLU A 54 8.85 -17.37 1.68
C GLU A 54 8.25 -16.66 2.89
N LYS A 55 7.63 -15.49 2.67
CA LYS A 55 7.14 -14.59 3.73
C LYS A 55 8.22 -14.35 4.80
N PRO A 56 9.37 -13.77 4.42
CA PRO A 56 10.46 -13.56 5.35
C PRO A 56 10.04 -12.69 6.53
N LEU A 57 10.70 -12.83 7.68
CA LEU A 57 10.28 -12.19 8.93
C LEU A 57 10.15 -10.67 8.81
N TRP A 58 11.05 -10.01 8.08
CA TRP A 58 10.97 -8.56 7.84
C TRP A 58 9.71 -8.17 7.03
N LEU A 59 9.28 -8.99 6.07
CA LEU A 59 8.07 -8.72 5.29
C LEU A 59 6.83 -8.90 6.16
N LYS A 60 6.81 -9.93 7.01
CA LYS A 60 5.77 -10.10 8.03
C LYS A 60 5.70 -8.91 8.97
N ALA A 61 6.84 -8.36 9.38
CA ALA A 61 6.89 -7.16 10.21
C ALA A 61 6.32 -5.92 9.48
N PHE A 62 6.64 -5.72 8.20
CA PHE A 62 6.06 -4.63 7.39
C PHE A 62 4.55 -4.75 7.29
N VAL A 63 4.03 -5.94 6.96
CA VAL A 63 2.59 -6.16 6.86
C VAL A 63 1.92 -6.03 8.23
N LEU A 64 2.56 -6.46 9.32
CA LEU A 64 2.00 -6.27 10.66
C LEU A 64 1.85 -4.78 11.00
N VAL A 65 2.85 -3.96 10.67
CA VAL A 65 2.76 -2.49 10.80
C VAL A 65 1.65 -1.94 9.91
N GLU A 66 1.51 -2.44 8.69
CA GLU A 66 0.44 -2.05 7.78
C GLU A 66 -0.94 -2.34 8.38
N LEU A 67 -1.16 -3.53 8.92
CA LEU A 67 -2.43 -3.91 9.54
C LEU A 67 -2.74 -3.11 10.81
N LEU A 68 -1.74 -2.84 11.65
CA LEU A 68 -1.94 -2.15 12.93
C LEU A 68 -2.09 -0.64 12.78
N PHE A 69 -1.42 -0.04 11.80
CA PHE A 69 -1.34 1.43 11.67
C PHE A 69 -1.87 1.95 10.34
N GLN A 70 -1.48 1.35 9.22
CA GLN A 70 -1.90 1.86 7.89
C GLN A 70 -3.36 1.53 7.61
N LEU A 71 -3.86 0.35 7.98
CA LEU A 71 -5.26 -0.03 7.78
C LEU A 71 -6.24 0.89 8.55
N PRO A 72 -6.08 1.14 9.86
CA PRO A 72 -6.85 2.19 10.54
C PRO A 72 -6.66 3.57 9.91
N GLY A 73 -5.43 3.86 9.45
CA GLY A 73 -5.11 5.06 8.70
C GLY A 73 -5.94 5.21 7.42
N PHE A 74 -6.18 4.14 6.66
CA PHE A 74 -6.98 4.18 5.43
C PHE A 74 -8.42 4.62 5.69
N PHE A 75 -9.05 4.08 6.74
CA PHE A 75 -10.37 4.55 7.17
C PHE A 75 -10.34 6.03 7.55
N TRP A 76 -9.32 6.43 8.33
CA TRP A 76 -9.15 7.83 8.74
C TRP A 76 -8.98 8.77 7.53
N PHE A 77 -8.16 8.41 6.54
CA PHE A 77 -7.96 9.20 5.32
C PHE A 77 -9.27 9.36 4.54
N VAL A 78 -10.01 8.28 4.32
CA VAL A 78 -11.31 8.29 3.63
C VAL A 78 -12.29 9.25 4.31
N ILE A 79 -12.35 9.22 5.65
CA ILE A 79 -13.20 10.13 6.44
C ILE A 79 -12.72 11.58 6.28
N LYS A 80 -11.41 11.82 6.35
CA LYS A 80 -10.83 13.17 6.26
C LYS A 80 -11.01 13.81 4.90
N PHE A 81 -10.89 13.05 3.80
CA PHE A 81 -11.22 13.56 2.47
C PHE A 81 -12.68 14.01 2.37
N LYS A 82 -13.63 13.22 2.90
CA LYS A 82 -15.05 13.60 2.95
C LYS A 82 -15.27 14.85 3.81
N GLU A 83 -14.56 14.96 4.93
CA GLU A 83 -14.62 16.12 5.81
C GLU A 83 -14.14 17.40 5.10
N VAL A 84 -13.01 17.33 4.39
CA VAL A 84 -12.48 18.43 3.56
C VAL A 84 -13.51 18.87 2.53
N TRP A 85 -14.10 17.93 1.78
CA TRP A 85 -15.11 18.24 0.77
C TRP A 85 -16.38 18.86 1.37
N ARG A 86 -16.83 18.38 2.53
CA ARG A 86 -17.97 18.95 3.24
C ARG A 86 -17.69 20.39 3.68
N LEU A 87 -16.54 20.63 4.30
CA LEU A 87 -16.17 21.96 4.79
C LEU A 87 -16.00 22.98 3.66
N ARG A 88 -15.56 22.54 2.48
CA ARG A 88 -15.38 23.40 1.30
C ARG A 88 -16.70 24.00 0.78
N ASN A 89 -17.86 23.41 1.10
CA ASN A 89 -19.18 23.89 0.68
C ASN A 89 -19.76 24.99 1.60
N HIS A 90 -19.11 25.33 2.71
CA HIS A 90 -19.59 26.32 3.66
C HIS A 90 -18.69 27.55 3.69
N ASP A 91 -19.29 28.75 3.59
CA ASP A 91 -18.56 30.03 3.52
C ASP A 91 -18.61 30.82 4.84
N SER A 92 -18.18 30.20 5.94
CA SER A 92 -18.00 30.91 7.22
C SER A 92 -16.52 31.06 7.58
N LYS A 93 -16.17 32.10 8.34
CA LYS A 93 -14.78 32.34 8.79
C LYS A 93 -14.26 31.18 9.64
N GLU A 94 -15.11 30.61 10.50
CA GLU A 94 -14.78 29.45 11.33
C GLU A 94 -14.57 28.19 10.49
N THR A 95 -15.43 27.95 9.49
CA THR A 95 -15.30 26.82 8.58
C THR A 95 -14.01 26.90 7.75
N LYS A 96 -13.62 28.09 7.29
CA LYS A 96 -12.34 28.28 6.56
C LYS A 96 -11.12 27.96 7.43
N ALA A 97 -11.13 28.37 8.69
CA ALA A 97 -10.05 28.05 9.63
C ALA A 97 -9.97 26.54 9.91
N LEU A 98 -11.13 25.89 10.12
CA LEU A 98 -11.21 24.45 10.32
C LEU A 98 -10.77 23.67 9.07
N LEU A 99 -11.22 24.08 7.88
CA LEU A 99 -10.81 23.48 6.61
C LEU A 99 -9.29 23.50 6.47
N LYS A 100 -8.65 24.66 6.72
CA LYS A 100 -7.19 24.77 6.60
C LYS A 100 -6.46 23.86 7.60
N SER A 101 -6.95 23.76 8.83
CA SER A 101 -6.40 22.86 9.85
C SER A 101 -6.53 21.39 9.46
N THR A 102 -7.70 20.99 8.95
CA THR A 102 -7.96 19.63 8.47
C THR A 102 -7.10 19.29 7.26
N GLU A 103 -6.95 20.20 6.29
CA GLU A 103 -6.07 20.01 5.13
C GLU A 103 -4.60 19.86 5.52
N ASN A 104 -4.11 20.68 6.47
CA ASN A 104 -2.74 20.57 6.98
C ASN A 104 -2.51 19.23 7.70
N THR A 105 -3.46 18.82 8.53
CA THR A 105 -3.40 17.53 9.25
C THR A 105 -3.44 16.35 8.29
N LEU A 106 -4.34 16.38 7.30
CA LEU A 106 -4.46 15.37 6.26
C LEU A 106 -3.15 15.25 5.48
N THR A 107 -2.60 16.37 5.00
CA THR A 107 -1.36 16.40 4.21
C THR A 107 -0.17 15.84 5.01
N LYS A 108 -0.03 16.23 6.28
CA LYS A 108 1.02 15.70 7.16
C LYS A 108 0.96 14.18 7.27
N TRP A 109 -0.23 13.62 7.51
CA TRP A 109 -0.39 12.17 7.64
C TRP A 109 -0.23 11.43 6.31
N LEU A 110 -0.63 12.05 5.20
CA LEU A 110 -0.37 11.52 3.86
C LEU A 110 1.12 11.44 3.55
N HIS A 111 1.92 12.41 3.99
CA HIS A 111 3.39 12.35 3.87
C HIS A 111 3.98 11.20 4.68
N VAL A 112 3.55 11.03 5.93
CA VAL A 112 3.99 9.91 6.78
C VAL A 112 3.65 8.56 6.15
N TYR A 113 2.41 8.39 5.69
CA TYR A 113 1.99 7.18 4.99
C TYR A 113 2.80 6.95 3.70
N GLY A 114 2.93 7.99 2.87
CA GLY A 114 3.64 7.94 1.59
C GLY A 114 5.10 7.53 1.77
N TRP A 115 5.77 8.08 2.79
CA TRP A 115 7.14 7.72 3.13
C TRP A 115 7.25 6.26 3.55
N ASN A 116 6.41 5.81 4.49
CA ASN A 116 6.45 4.44 4.98
C ASN A 116 6.18 3.41 3.87
N ALA A 117 5.09 3.58 3.12
CA ALA A 117 4.69 2.64 2.06
C ALA A 117 5.68 2.61 0.89
N SER A 118 6.27 3.75 0.52
CA SER A 118 7.31 3.79 -0.51
C SER A 118 8.62 3.15 -0.03
N ALA A 119 9.04 3.39 1.21
CA ALA A 119 10.25 2.81 1.77
C ALA A 119 10.18 1.28 1.89
N THR A 120 9.08 0.73 2.42
CA THR A 120 8.89 -0.72 2.52
C THR A 120 8.85 -1.38 1.15
N THR A 121 8.14 -0.79 0.18
CA THR A 121 8.10 -1.30 -1.19
C THR A 121 9.47 -1.22 -1.87
N PHE A 122 10.24 -0.16 -1.63
CA PHE A 122 11.60 -0.02 -2.17
C PHE A 122 12.52 -1.16 -1.68
N ILE A 123 12.40 -1.56 -0.41
CA ILE A 123 13.11 -2.72 0.14
C ILE A 123 12.69 -4.02 -0.58
N CYS A 124 11.40 -4.20 -0.88
CA CYS A 124 10.92 -5.34 -1.67
C CYS A 124 11.57 -5.35 -3.06
N LEU A 125 11.61 -4.20 -3.75
CA LEU A 125 12.22 -4.08 -5.08
C LEU A 125 13.71 -4.42 -5.09
N ILE A 126 14.48 -3.90 -4.12
CA ILE A 126 15.89 -4.26 -3.95
C ILE A 126 16.03 -5.76 -3.73
N THR A 127 15.17 -6.34 -2.90
CA THR A 127 15.21 -7.78 -2.59
C THR A 127 14.92 -8.62 -3.82
N VAL A 128 13.94 -8.25 -4.65
CA VAL A 128 13.67 -8.92 -5.93
C VAL A 128 14.88 -8.82 -6.86
N TRP A 129 15.52 -7.65 -6.93
CA TRP A 129 16.68 -7.45 -7.78
C TRP A 129 17.87 -8.33 -7.35
N LEU A 130 18.19 -8.34 -6.05
CA LEU A 130 19.35 -9.06 -5.51
C LEU A 130 19.11 -10.58 -5.44
N ARG A 131 17.94 -11.03 -4.95
CA ARG A 131 17.69 -12.43 -4.60
C ARG A 131 16.70 -13.16 -5.52
N GLY A 132 15.99 -12.48 -6.43
CA GLY A 132 14.87 -13.08 -7.16
C GLY A 132 15.18 -14.46 -7.76
N TYR A 133 14.37 -15.45 -7.40
CA TYR A 133 14.49 -16.86 -7.80
C TYR A 133 13.08 -17.46 -8.01
N TYR A 134 12.98 -18.58 -8.74
CA TYR A 134 11.70 -19.25 -8.98
C TYR A 134 11.26 -20.06 -7.75
N PRO A 135 10.12 -19.73 -7.10
CA PRO A 135 9.70 -20.41 -5.87
C PRO A 135 9.15 -21.83 -6.07
N PHE A 136 8.92 -22.25 -7.31
CA PHE A 136 8.45 -23.58 -7.64
C PHE A 136 9.51 -24.29 -8.50
N GLY A 137 9.83 -25.54 -8.17
CA GLY A 137 10.85 -26.34 -8.87
C GLY A 137 12.21 -26.28 -8.18
N ASP A 138 13.30 -26.20 -8.96
CA ASP A 138 14.68 -26.32 -8.47
C ASP A 138 15.25 -25.05 -7.82
N PHE A 139 14.39 -24.08 -7.46
CA PHE A 139 14.78 -22.82 -6.80
C PHE A 139 15.86 -22.01 -7.55
N LEU A 140 15.83 -22.07 -8.89
CA LEU A 140 16.83 -21.43 -9.73
C LEU A 140 16.74 -19.89 -9.68
N PRO A 141 17.89 -19.18 -9.73
CA PRO A 141 17.89 -17.72 -9.86
C PRO A 141 17.12 -17.23 -11.08
N MET A 142 16.34 -16.16 -10.92
CA MET A 142 15.61 -15.57 -12.03
C MET A 142 16.54 -14.81 -12.98
N PRO A 143 16.38 -14.95 -14.31
CA PRO A 143 17.02 -14.06 -15.26
C PRO A 143 16.44 -12.63 -15.15
N HIS A 144 17.19 -11.63 -15.64
CA HIS A 144 16.78 -10.23 -15.56
C HIS A 144 15.36 -9.97 -16.08
N LYS A 145 14.96 -10.59 -17.19
CA LYS A 145 13.61 -10.45 -17.76
C LYS A 145 12.51 -10.85 -16.77
N ALA A 146 12.70 -11.93 -16.03
CA ALA A 146 11.74 -12.39 -15.03
C ALA A 146 11.73 -11.48 -13.79
N LYS A 147 12.91 -11.01 -13.34
CA LYS A 147 13.00 -10.01 -12.28
C LYS A 147 12.27 -8.71 -12.64
N PHE A 148 12.45 -8.20 -13.86
CA PHE A 148 11.74 -7.01 -14.33
C PHE A 148 10.22 -7.20 -14.39
N LYS A 149 9.74 -8.39 -14.81
CA LYS A 149 8.31 -8.71 -14.74
C LYS A 149 7.79 -8.58 -13.31
N LEU A 150 8.45 -9.20 -12.33
CA LEU A 150 8.03 -9.11 -10.93
C LEU A 150 8.13 -7.69 -10.38
N ILE A 151 9.24 -6.99 -10.63
CA ILE A 151 9.45 -5.58 -10.25
C ILE A 151 8.32 -4.69 -10.78
N SER A 152 7.89 -4.88 -12.04
CA SER A 152 6.82 -4.08 -12.65
C SER A 152 5.48 -4.18 -11.91
N LEU A 153 5.21 -5.29 -11.23
CA LEU A 153 4.02 -5.46 -10.39
C LEU A 153 4.11 -4.63 -9.11
N TYR A 154 5.30 -4.47 -8.54
CA TYR A 154 5.53 -3.70 -7.31
C TYR A 154 5.70 -2.19 -7.55
N ILE A 155 6.09 -1.77 -8.76
CA ILE A 155 6.33 -0.35 -9.09
C ILE A 155 5.16 0.57 -8.73
N PRO A 156 3.89 0.24 -9.02
CA PRO A 156 2.76 1.10 -8.63
C PRO A 156 2.70 1.37 -7.12
N TYR A 157 3.00 0.36 -6.30
CA TYR A 157 3.04 0.45 -4.83
C TYR A 157 4.21 1.30 -4.32
N LEU A 158 5.24 1.55 -5.16
CA LEU A 158 6.28 2.53 -4.87
C LEU A 158 5.84 3.93 -5.30
N LEU A 159 5.45 4.09 -6.57
CA LEU A 159 5.27 5.40 -7.19
C LEU A 159 4.05 6.16 -6.65
N ILE A 160 2.93 5.46 -6.42
CA ILE A 160 1.69 6.11 -5.97
C ILE A 160 1.83 6.67 -4.55
N PRO A 161 2.36 5.92 -3.55
CA PRO A 161 2.65 6.49 -2.24
C PRO A 161 3.77 7.53 -2.27
N LEU A 162 4.81 7.34 -3.08
CA LEU A 162 5.90 8.31 -3.19
C LEU A 162 5.41 9.67 -3.68
N ARG A 163 4.45 9.71 -4.62
CA ARG A 163 3.83 10.95 -5.11
C ARG A 163 3.21 11.78 -3.99
N LEU A 164 2.72 11.16 -2.90
CA LEU A 164 2.16 11.87 -1.75
C LEU A 164 3.18 12.75 -1.05
N LEU A 165 4.49 12.46 -1.12
CA LEU A 165 5.51 13.32 -0.51
C LEU A 165 5.63 14.70 -1.17
N PHE A 166 5.03 14.88 -2.35
CA PHE A 166 5.12 16.09 -3.16
C PHE A 166 3.75 16.77 -3.38
N VAL A 167 2.71 16.40 -2.61
CA VAL A 167 1.35 16.96 -2.74
C VAL A 167 1.04 18.07 -1.74
#